data_AF-A0A1B9DSM5-F1
#
_entry.id   AF-A0A1B9DSM5-F1
#
_cell.length_a   1.000
_cell.length_b   1.000
_cell.length_c   1.000
_cell.angle_alpha   90.00
_cell.angle_beta   90.00
_cell.angle_gamma   90.00
#
_symmetry.space_group_name_H-M   'P 1'
#
loop_
_entity.id
_entity.type
_entity.pdbx_description
1 polymer ?
#
loop_
_entity_poly.entity_id
_entity_poly.type
_entity_poly.pdbx_seq_one_letter_code
_entity_poly.pdbx_strand_id
1 'polypeptide(L)'
;MRNKRIKNLSLIILAITVFQSCTTLKNGNKHSLKEKMEAYLMVYFKDDTHGLYFALSKDSYTFTDVNNGNPVIAGDTIAEQKGIRDPYIMRGNDGYFYMAMTDLHIYGKQKGYRDTDWERPGDKYDWGNNRDLVLMKSKDLIHWSHSILDIDKAYPEWNVGCVWAPELIYDEVKDRIMIYFTMRKGKGKTQLYYAYMNKDFTALETTPEILFEYPDSTKQVLDADITKLPDGRFCMMYVAQENPGGIKMAFSNKINSGYVYQPEQVDFEKKSCEAPNVFKRLSDNKWVLMYDIFSVNPHNFGFAETTDFKTFTNLGHFDEGVMKRTNFTVQKHGSVIHLTKKEALQLAKHWGTNFSFEK
;
A
#
# COMPACT_ATOMS: atom_id res chain seq x y z
N MET A 1 81.06 49.45 -20.70
CA MET A 1 81.18 48.66 -21.95
C MET A 1 79.81 48.08 -22.31
N ARG A 2 79.34 48.38 -23.53
CA ARG A 2 78.39 47.63 -24.36
C ARG A 2 77.14 46.96 -23.75
N ASN A 3 76.00 47.57 -24.09
CA ASN A 3 74.92 47.04 -24.95
C ASN A 3 73.95 45.93 -24.47
N LYS A 4 72.66 46.29 -24.67
CA LYS A 4 71.52 45.48 -25.20
C LYS A 4 70.85 44.51 -24.21
N ARG A 5 69.53 44.46 -23.99
CA ARG A 5 68.27 44.79 -24.72
C ARG A 5 67.18 45.08 -23.65
N ILE A 6 66.32 46.11 -23.72
CA ILE A 6 65.06 46.25 -24.51
C ILE A 6 64.16 45.01 -24.27
N LYS A 7 62.96 45.04 -23.66
CA LYS A 7 61.80 45.93 -23.80
C LYS A 7 60.70 45.49 -22.80
N ASN A 8 59.86 46.42 -22.32
CA ASN A 8 58.39 46.35 -22.25
C ASN A 8 57.77 46.94 -20.97
N LEU A 9 57.29 48.18 -21.13
CA LEU A 9 55.91 48.61 -20.90
C LEU A 9 55.28 48.34 -19.51
N SER A 10 55.41 49.31 -18.61
CA SER A 10 54.54 49.46 -17.45
C SER A 10 53.17 50.00 -17.90
N LEU A 11 52.13 49.18 -17.76
CA LEU A 11 50.74 49.59 -17.95
C LEU A 11 50.09 49.81 -16.57
N ILE A 12 49.39 50.94 -16.49
CA ILE A 12 48.69 51.52 -15.35
C ILE A 12 47.63 50.55 -14.80
N ILE A 13 47.68 50.27 -13.48
CA ILE A 13 46.60 49.56 -12.77
C ILE A 13 45.58 50.60 -12.31
N LEU A 14 44.42 50.63 -12.96
CA LEU A 14 43.24 51.37 -12.55
C LEU A 14 42.48 50.53 -11.52
N ALA A 15 42.46 50.95 -10.26
CA ALA A 15 41.67 50.32 -9.21
C ALA A 15 40.18 50.70 -9.37
N ILE A 16 39.34 49.74 -9.74
CA ILE A 16 37.88 49.88 -9.76
C ILE A 16 37.34 49.25 -8.48
N THR A 17 36.90 50.08 -7.53
CA THR A 17 36.10 49.67 -6.38
C THR A 17 34.66 49.40 -6.83
N VAL A 18 34.27 48.12 -6.87
CA VAL A 18 32.87 47.71 -7.07
C VAL A 18 32.21 47.59 -5.70
N PHE A 19 31.32 48.53 -5.37
CA PHE A 19 30.35 48.36 -4.30
C PHE A 19 29.32 47.31 -4.73
N GLN A 20 29.41 46.09 -4.21
CA GLN A 20 28.30 45.14 -4.25
C GLN A 20 27.33 45.46 -3.12
N SER A 21 26.25 46.15 -3.48
CA SER A 21 25.05 46.24 -2.64
C SER A 21 24.48 44.83 -2.45
N CYS A 22 24.60 44.31 -1.24
CA CYS A 22 24.01 43.04 -0.84
C CYS A 22 22.48 43.24 -0.73
N THR A 23 21.76 43.05 -1.83
CA THR A 23 20.31 42.89 -1.77
C THR A 23 20.03 41.51 -1.19
N THR A 24 19.77 41.46 0.12
CA THR A 24 19.12 40.34 0.78
C THR A 24 17.80 40.05 0.09
N LEU A 25 17.80 39.05 -0.79
CA LEU A 25 16.58 38.36 -1.22
C LEU A 25 15.93 37.79 0.04
N LYS A 26 14.85 38.42 0.48
CA LYS A 26 13.91 37.82 1.43
C LYS A 26 13.49 36.49 0.81
N ASN A 27 13.98 35.38 1.39
CA ASN A 27 13.37 34.07 1.20
C ASN A 27 11.91 34.21 1.62
N GLY A 28 11.03 34.41 0.64
CA GLY A 28 9.61 34.25 0.83
C GLY A 28 9.42 32.82 1.31
N ASN A 29 8.82 32.66 2.50
CA ASN A 29 8.32 31.39 2.98
C ASN A 29 7.52 30.72 1.85
N LYS A 30 8.15 29.79 1.13
CA LYS A 30 7.41 28.70 0.50
C LYS A 30 6.90 27.85 1.65
N HIS A 31 5.82 28.29 2.29
CA HIS A 31 4.84 27.33 2.74
C HIS A 31 4.48 26.53 1.49
N SER A 32 5.05 25.34 1.31
CA SER A 32 4.45 24.38 0.39
C SER A 32 3.06 24.16 0.95
N LEU A 33 2.06 24.80 0.37
CA LEU A 33 0.68 24.45 0.60
C LEU A 33 0.62 22.97 0.25
N LYS A 34 0.59 22.08 1.25
CA LYS A 34 0.28 20.66 1.02
C LYS A 34 -1.01 20.68 0.23
N GLU A 35 -1.00 20.10 -0.97
CA GLU A 35 -2.17 20.11 -1.83
C GLU A 35 -3.34 19.51 -1.05
N LYS A 36 -4.50 20.18 -1.11
CA LYS A 36 -5.67 19.76 -0.36
C LYS A 36 -6.15 18.42 -0.91
N MET A 37 -6.27 17.43 -0.03
CA MET A 37 -6.91 16.16 -0.34
C MET A 37 -8.42 16.35 -0.37
N GLU A 38 -9.09 15.84 -1.40
CA GLU A 38 -10.54 16.04 -1.60
C GLU A 38 -11.27 14.78 -2.10
N ALA A 39 -10.54 13.71 -2.43
CA ALA A 39 -11.10 12.44 -2.88
C ALA A 39 -10.34 11.26 -2.30
N TYR A 40 -10.84 10.06 -2.60
CA TYR A 40 -10.27 8.78 -2.23
C TYR A 40 -10.12 7.92 -3.49
N LEU A 41 -9.06 7.13 -3.52
CA LEU A 41 -8.89 6.00 -4.43
C LEU A 41 -8.90 4.73 -3.61
N MET A 42 -9.84 3.84 -3.88
CA MET A 42 -9.79 2.45 -3.47
C MET A 42 -9.16 1.63 -4.59
N VAL A 43 -8.14 0.84 -4.26
CA VAL A 43 -7.63 -0.21 -5.14
C VAL A 43 -8.13 -1.56 -4.60
N TYR A 44 -8.46 -2.49 -5.50
CA TYR A 44 -8.96 -3.80 -5.13
C TYR A 44 -8.68 -4.81 -6.23
N PHE A 45 -8.90 -6.10 -5.96
CA PHE A 45 -8.81 -7.15 -6.97
C PHE A 45 -10.08 -8.01 -7.02
N LYS A 46 -10.13 -8.91 -8.00
CA LYS A 46 -11.19 -9.92 -8.13
C LYS A 46 -10.59 -11.29 -8.39
N ASP A 47 -11.16 -12.33 -7.78
CA ASP A 47 -10.75 -13.72 -8.00
C ASP A 47 -10.99 -14.19 -9.45
N ASP A 48 -11.93 -13.61 -10.18
CA ASP A 48 -12.31 -14.06 -11.53
C ASP A 48 -11.24 -13.79 -12.61
N THR A 49 -10.54 -12.68 -12.47
CA THR A 49 -9.60 -12.07 -13.43
C THR A 49 -8.20 -11.95 -12.86
N HIS A 50 -8.06 -11.94 -11.53
CA HIS A 50 -6.81 -11.62 -10.84
C HIS A 50 -6.17 -10.32 -11.35
N GLY A 51 -7.00 -9.35 -11.71
CA GLY A 51 -6.57 -8.02 -12.17
C GLY A 51 -6.66 -6.99 -11.06
N LEU A 52 -6.01 -5.84 -11.30
CA LEU A 52 -6.08 -4.66 -10.46
C LEU A 52 -7.25 -3.78 -10.90
N TYR A 53 -7.98 -3.23 -9.93
CA TYR A 53 -9.15 -2.38 -10.15
C TYR A 53 -9.09 -1.13 -9.29
N PHE A 54 -9.65 -0.03 -9.79
CA PHE A 54 -9.68 1.26 -9.10
C PHE A 54 -11.12 1.77 -8.97
N ALA A 55 -11.46 2.30 -7.80
CA ALA A 55 -12.70 3.02 -7.57
C ALA A 55 -12.44 4.37 -6.88
N LEU A 56 -13.13 5.41 -7.34
CA LEU A 56 -13.03 6.76 -6.80
C LEU A 56 -14.19 7.07 -5.86
N SER A 57 -13.90 7.82 -4.80
CA SER A 57 -14.93 8.39 -3.92
C SER A 57 -14.64 9.86 -3.62
N LYS A 58 -15.67 10.67 -3.48
CA LYS A 58 -15.57 12.07 -3.02
C LYS A 58 -15.98 12.25 -1.56
N ASP A 59 -16.67 11.27 -1.00
CA ASP A 59 -17.33 11.37 0.30
C ASP A 59 -16.95 10.24 1.27
N SER A 60 -16.13 9.28 0.83
CA SER A 60 -15.76 8.04 1.55
C SER A 60 -16.88 7.03 1.79
N TYR A 61 -18.08 7.27 1.28
CA TYR A 61 -19.23 6.38 1.43
C TYR A 61 -19.57 5.68 0.13
N THR A 62 -19.54 6.42 -0.99
CA THR A 62 -19.83 5.87 -2.31
C THR A 62 -18.55 5.74 -3.12
N PHE A 63 -18.22 4.52 -3.52
CA PHE A 63 -17.07 4.23 -4.39
C PHE A 63 -17.55 3.86 -5.79
N THR A 64 -16.99 4.53 -6.80
CA THR A 64 -17.32 4.34 -8.21
C THR A 64 -16.13 3.73 -8.95
N ASP A 65 -16.26 2.49 -9.42
CA ASP A 65 -15.22 1.88 -10.25
C ASP A 65 -15.00 2.70 -11.53
N VAL A 66 -13.72 2.95 -11.84
CA VAL A 66 -13.33 3.85 -12.91
C VAL A 66 -13.50 3.22 -14.30
N ASN A 67 -13.43 1.90 -14.41
CA ASN A 67 -13.38 1.17 -15.67
C ASN A 67 -14.57 0.20 -15.85
N ASN A 68 -15.73 0.54 -15.27
CA ASN A 68 -16.98 -0.23 -15.37
C ASN A 68 -16.86 -1.70 -14.97
N GLY A 69 -16.08 -1.96 -13.92
CA GLY A 69 -15.84 -3.29 -13.38
C GLY A 69 -14.87 -4.12 -14.22
N ASN A 70 -14.13 -3.51 -15.16
CA ASN A 70 -13.03 -4.12 -15.90
C ASN A 70 -11.68 -3.75 -15.24
N PRO A 71 -10.66 -4.61 -15.34
CA PRO A 71 -9.37 -4.34 -14.69
C PRO A 71 -8.72 -3.10 -15.28
N VAL A 72 -8.10 -2.27 -14.45
CA VAL A 72 -7.21 -1.18 -14.89
C VAL A 72 -5.86 -1.71 -15.34
N ILE A 73 -5.41 -2.82 -14.74
CA ILE A 73 -4.22 -3.59 -15.15
C ILE A 73 -4.56 -5.07 -15.03
N ALA A 74 -4.38 -5.82 -16.12
CA ALA A 74 -4.56 -7.26 -16.10
C ALA A 74 -3.38 -7.94 -15.37
N GLY A 75 -3.66 -8.88 -14.47
CA GLY A 75 -2.61 -9.49 -13.63
C GLY A 75 -1.55 -10.23 -14.44
N ASP A 76 -1.94 -10.85 -15.56
CA ASP A 76 -1.05 -11.58 -16.46
C ASP A 76 0.02 -10.73 -17.18
N THR A 77 -0.15 -9.41 -17.17
CA THR A 77 0.80 -8.45 -17.74
C THR A 77 1.94 -8.05 -16.80
N ILE A 78 1.76 -8.26 -15.48
CA ILE A 78 2.69 -7.75 -14.45
C ILE A 78 3.15 -8.81 -13.46
N ALA A 79 2.49 -9.97 -13.41
CA ALA A 79 2.76 -11.05 -12.46
C ALA A 79 3.40 -12.27 -13.14
N GLU A 80 4.30 -12.93 -12.43
CA GLU A 80 4.91 -14.21 -12.79
C GLU A 80 3.87 -15.32 -12.86
N GLN A 81 3.02 -15.45 -11.83
CA GLN A 81 1.95 -16.46 -11.73
C GLN A 81 0.73 -16.18 -12.62
N LYS A 82 0.79 -15.09 -13.39
CA LYS A 82 -0.29 -14.60 -14.26
C LYS A 82 -1.53 -14.07 -13.55
N GLY A 83 -1.40 -13.68 -12.28
CA GLY A 83 -2.48 -13.05 -11.52
C GLY A 83 -1.95 -12.28 -10.31
N ILE A 84 -2.61 -11.17 -9.98
CA ILE A 84 -2.35 -10.44 -8.73
C ILE A 84 -3.48 -10.64 -7.71
N ARG A 85 -3.15 -10.41 -6.45
CA ARG A 85 -4.10 -10.29 -5.33
C ARG A 85 -3.62 -9.23 -4.35
N ASP A 86 -4.50 -8.83 -3.45
CA ASP A 86 -4.17 -8.05 -2.26
C ASP A 86 -3.43 -6.74 -2.55
N PRO A 87 -3.95 -5.85 -3.45
CA PRO A 87 -3.30 -4.59 -3.75
C PRO A 87 -3.32 -3.62 -2.57
N TYR A 88 -2.12 -3.21 -2.17
CA TYR A 88 -1.91 -2.08 -1.27
C TYR A 88 -1.29 -0.90 -2.01
N ILE A 89 -1.81 0.30 -1.83
CA ILE A 89 -1.26 1.54 -2.39
C ILE A 89 -0.89 2.56 -1.30
N MET A 90 0.20 3.30 -1.51
CA MET A 90 0.54 4.48 -0.72
C MET A 90 1.00 5.64 -1.60
N ARG A 91 0.86 6.87 -1.08
CA ARG A 91 1.56 8.05 -1.61
C ARG A 91 2.89 8.22 -0.86
N GLY A 92 3.98 8.30 -1.60
CA GLY A 92 5.30 8.64 -1.07
C GLY A 92 5.49 10.14 -0.84
N ASN A 93 6.45 10.47 0.02
CA ASN A 93 6.83 11.86 0.31
C ASN A 93 7.54 12.55 -0.88
N ASP A 94 7.90 11.79 -1.91
CA ASP A 94 8.55 12.22 -3.15
C ASP A 94 7.56 12.52 -4.30
N GLY A 95 6.25 12.42 -4.03
CA GLY A 95 5.19 12.67 -5.01
C GLY A 95 4.89 11.49 -5.94
N TYR A 96 5.47 10.31 -5.68
CA TYR A 96 5.08 9.08 -6.37
C TYR A 96 3.99 8.33 -5.60
N PHE A 97 3.28 7.48 -6.32
CA PHE A 97 2.44 6.42 -5.78
C PHE A 97 3.19 5.10 -5.89
N TYR A 98 3.13 4.32 -4.81
CA TYR A 98 3.77 3.03 -4.68
C TYR A 98 2.70 1.99 -4.41
N MET A 99 2.81 0.83 -5.06
CA MET A 99 1.89 -0.28 -4.88
C MET A 99 2.65 -1.58 -4.69
N ALA A 100 2.13 -2.45 -3.84
CA ALA A 100 2.59 -3.82 -3.69
C ALA A 100 1.39 -4.76 -3.75
N MET A 101 1.57 -5.95 -4.33
CA MET A 101 0.54 -6.98 -4.46
C MET A 101 1.15 -8.36 -4.31
N THR A 102 0.34 -9.32 -3.88
CA THR A 102 0.66 -10.75 -3.99
C THR A 102 0.68 -11.15 -5.47
N ASP A 103 1.74 -11.83 -5.89
CA ASP A 103 1.80 -12.51 -7.20
C ASP A 103 1.23 -13.93 -7.06
N LEU A 104 -0.06 -14.11 -7.36
CA LEU A 104 -0.74 -15.39 -7.19
C LEU A 104 -1.98 -15.48 -8.08
N HIS A 105 -2.08 -16.56 -8.84
CA HIS A 105 -3.30 -16.90 -9.58
C HIS A 105 -3.91 -18.22 -9.05
N ILE A 106 -4.97 -18.11 -8.23
CA ILE A 106 -5.58 -19.28 -7.55
C ILE A 106 -6.34 -20.21 -8.51
N TYR A 107 -6.64 -19.75 -9.72
CA TYR A 107 -7.26 -20.57 -10.78
C TYR A 107 -6.31 -20.91 -11.92
N GLY A 108 -4.99 -20.95 -11.65
CA GLY A 108 -3.96 -21.03 -12.69
C GLY A 108 -4.11 -22.27 -13.57
N LYS A 109 -4.47 -23.40 -12.96
CA LYS A 109 -4.74 -24.65 -13.67
C LYS A 109 -5.99 -24.59 -14.55
N GLN A 110 -7.08 -24.05 -14.01
CA GLN A 110 -8.36 -23.91 -14.70
C GLN A 110 -8.24 -22.97 -15.91
N LYS A 111 -7.34 -21.99 -15.85
CA LYS A 111 -7.03 -21.08 -16.96
C LYS A 111 -5.96 -21.61 -17.93
N GLY A 112 -5.36 -22.78 -17.64
CA GLY A 112 -4.33 -23.40 -18.48
C GLY A 112 -2.95 -22.73 -18.38
N TYR A 113 -2.68 -21.97 -17.33
CA TYR A 113 -1.36 -21.37 -17.09
C TYR A 113 -0.34 -22.36 -16.52
N ARG A 114 -0.82 -23.47 -15.93
CA ARG A 114 -0.02 -24.52 -15.29
C ARG A 114 -0.83 -25.83 -15.21
N ASP A 115 -0.16 -26.98 -15.06
CA ASP A 115 -0.84 -28.30 -15.00
C ASP A 115 -1.29 -28.70 -13.58
N THR A 116 -0.73 -28.03 -12.56
CA THR A 116 -0.95 -28.29 -11.13
C THR A 116 -1.74 -27.16 -10.49
N ASP A 117 -2.41 -27.42 -9.36
CA ASP A 117 -3.23 -26.39 -8.67
C ASP A 117 -2.37 -25.20 -8.19
N TRP A 118 -1.10 -25.47 -7.84
CA TRP A 118 -0.11 -24.49 -7.43
C TRP A 118 1.20 -24.65 -8.22
N GLU A 119 2.01 -23.60 -8.30
CA GLU A 119 3.30 -23.64 -9.02
C GLU A 119 4.33 -24.54 -8.36
N ARG A 120 4.28 -24.63 -7.03
CA ARG A 120 5.19 -25.46 -6.24
C ARG A 120 4.43 -26.63 -5.61
N PRO A 121 5.13 -27.73 -5.24
CA PRO A 121 4.48 -28.89 -4.64
C PRO A 121 3.75 -28.55 -3.33
N GLY A 122 2.43 -28.77 -3.29
CA GLY A 122 1.60 -28.45 -2.11
C GLY A 122 1.92 -29.32 -0.89
N ASP A 123 2.47 -30.52 -1.07
CA ASP A 123 2.97 -31.37 0.01
C ASP A 123 4.17 -30.76 0.74
N LYS A 124 4.90 -29.83 0.11
CA LYS A 124 6.06 -29.12 0.66
C LYS A 124 5.81 -27.67 1.08
N TYR A 125 4.86 -26.99 0.43
CA TYR A 125 4.65 -25.54 0.60
C TYR A 125 3.21 -25.12 0.91
N ASP A 126 2.28 -26.09 0.95
CA ASP A 126 0.85 -25.87 1.17
C ASP A 126 0.17 -25.05 0.05
N TRP A 127 -1.07 -24.63 0.28
CA TRP A 127 -1.87 -23.80 -0.62
C TRP A 127 -1.31 -22.39 -0.80
N GLY A 128 -1.64 -21.76 -1.93
CA GLY A 128 -1.25 -20.38 -2.24
C GLY A 128 0.27 -20.16 -2.30
N ASN A 129 1.03 -21.17 -2.71
CA ASN A 129 2.48 -21.21 -2.51
C ASN A 129 3.32 -20.32 -3.44
N ASN A 130 3.02 -19.03 -3.56
CA ASN A 130 3.84 -18.06 -4.27
C ASN A 130 5.14 -17.71 -3.51
N ARG A 131 6.08 -17.07 -4.21
CA ARG A 131 7.34 -16.53 -3.65
C ARG A 131 7.54 -15.05 -3.95
N ASP A 132 6.63 -14.49 -4.75
CA ASP A 132 6.80 -13.23 -5.43
C ASP A 132 5.79 -12.19 -4.96
N LEU A 133 6.24 -10.94 -4.91
CA LEU A 133 5.40 -9.76 -4.80
C LEU A 133 5.57 -8.90 -6.05
N VAL A 134 4.48 -8.34 -6.56
CA VAL A 134 4.52 -7.35 -7.64
C VAL A 134 4.65 -5.96 -7.03
N LEU A 135 5.72 -5.25 -7.37
CA LEU A 135 5.96 -3.87 -6.95
C LEU A 135 5.66 -2.93 -8.11
N MET A 136 4.91 -1.84 -7.86
CA MET A 136 4.63 -0.83 -8.87
C MET A 136 4.88 0.60 -8.37
N LYS A 137 5.25 1.48 -9.29
CA LYS A 137 5.53 2.89 -9.03
C LYS A 137 4.95 3.77 -10.15
N SER A 138 4.26 4.85 -9.78
CA SER A 138 3.64 5.80 -10.72
C SER A 138 3.71 7.24 -10.22
N LYS A 139 3.67 8.22 -11.13
CA LYS A 139 3.49 9.64 -10.78
C LYS A 139 2.05 10.11 -10.91
N ASP A 140 1.22 9.39 -11.64
CA ASP A 140 -0.07 9.89 -12.13
C ASP A 140 -1.23 8.88 -12.04
N LEU A 141 -0.97 7.72 -11.43
CA LEU A 141 -1.91 6.59 -11.28
C LEU A 141 -2.33 5.94 -12.60
N ILE A 142 -1.75 6.36 -13.72
CA ILE A 142 -2.09 5.89 -15.07
C ILE A 142 -0.92 5.09 -15.65
N HIS A 143 0.27 5.67 -15.62
CA HIS A 143 1.48 5.04 -16.14
C HIS A 143 2.28 4.46 -14.99
N TRP A 144 2.54 3.15 -15.07
CA TRP A 144 3.20 2.40 -14.01
C TRP A 144 4.46 1.73 -14.52
N SER A 145 5.56 1.88 -13.78
CA SER A 145 6.65 0.90 -13.83
C SER A 145 6.35 -0.22 -12.84
N HIS A 146 6.81 -1.45 -13.14
CA HIS A 146 6.70 -2.57 -12.22
C HIS A 146 7.98 -3.40 -12.17
N SER A 147 8.14 -4.17 -11.10
CA SER A 147 9.18 -5.18 -10.90
C SER A 147 8.65 -6.33 -10.05
N ILE A 148 9.21 -7.52 -10.23
CA ILE A 148 8.95 -8.68 -9.37
C ILE A 148 9.98 -8.72 -8.24
N LEU A 149 9.49 -8.83 -7.01
CA LEU A 149 10.29 -9.11 -5.83
C LEU A 149 10.14 -10.59 -5.45
N ASP A 150 11.11 -11.40 -5.87
CA ASP A 150 11.20 -12.82 -5.51
C ASP A 150 11.95 -12.98 -4.18
N ILE A 151 11.20 -13.28 -3.12
CA ILE A 151 11.76 -13.45 -1.77
C ILE A 151 12.53 -14.76 -1.65
N ASP A 152 12.09 -15.84 -2.32
CA ASP A 152 12.76 -17.15 -2.27
C ASP A 152 14.14 -17.07 -2.93
N LYS A 153 14.25 -16.33 -4.02
CA LYS A 153 15.53 -16.08 -4.70
C LYS A 153 16.44 -15.16 -3.90
N ALA A 154 15.89 -14.13 -3.26
CA ALA A 154 16.67 -13.20 -2.45
C ALA A 154 17.18 -13.82 -1.13
N TYR A 155 16.39 -14.72 -0.54
CA TYR A 155 16.65 -15.35 0.76
C TYR A 155 16.38 -16.88 0.69
N PRO A 156 17.15 -17.64 -0.10
CA PRO A 156 16.91 -19.06 -0.33
C PRO A 156 16.97 -19.92 0.94
N GLU A 157 17.70 -19.45 1.96
CA GLU A 157 17.80 -20.11 3.27
C GLU A 157 16.51 -20.04 4.09
N TRP A 158 15.52 -19.24 3.67
CA TRP A 158 14.26 -19.10 4.37
C TRP A 158 13.23 -20.17 4.06
N ASN A 159 13.40 -20.88 2.94
CA ASN A 159 12.49 -21.92 2.48
C ASN A 159 11.03 -21.40 2.50
N VAL A 160 10.78 -20.30 1.79
CA VAL A 160 9.48 -19.61 1.88
C VAL A 160 8.38 -20.46 1.25
N GLY A 161 7.33 -20.71 2.01
CA GLY A 161 6.12 -21.40 1.57
C GLY A 161 5.12 -20.47 0.90
N CYS A 162 4.97 -19.25 1.41
CA CYS A 162 4.19 -18.20 0.77
C CYS A 162 4.63 -16.80 1.21
N VAL A 163 4.32 -15.79 0.39
CA VAL A 163 4.51 -14.35 0.69
C VAL A 163 3.26 -13.61 0.20
N TRP A 164 2.43 -13.10 1.11
CA TRP A 164 1.09 -12.58 0.79
C TRP A 164 0.84 -11.21 1.39
N ALA A 165 -0.18 -10.53 0.84
CA ALA A 165 -0.78 -9.30 1.35
C ALA A 165 0.27 -8.28 1.80
N PRO A 166 1.13 -7.81 0.87
CA PRO A 166 2.10 -6.80 1.22
C PRO A 166 1.42 -5.45 1.40
N GLU A 167 1.89 -4.70 2.37
CA GLU A 167 1.53 -3.32 2.58
C GLU A 167 2.76 -2.45 2.78
N LEU A 168 2.57 -1.13 2.71
CA LEU A 168 3.65 -0.15 2.64
C LEU A 168 3.41 1.02 3.60
N ILE A 169 4.45 1.42 4.32
CA ILE A 169 4.40 2.64 5.16
C ILE A 169 5.74 3.36 5.13
N TYR A 170 5.72 4.69 5.13
CA TYR A 170 6.96 5.48 5.18
C TYR A 170 7.49 5.57 6.62
N ASP A 171 8.74 5.19 6.82
CA ASP A 171 9.47 5.40 8.06
C ASP A 171 10.32 6.68 7.95
N GLU A 172 9.83 7.76 8.57
CA GLU A 172 10.52 9.05 8.62
C GLU A 172 11.87 9.00 9.35
N VAL A 173 12.09 8.04 10.26
CA VAL A 173 13.35 7.90 11.00
C VAL A 173 14.41 7.24 10.12
N LYS A 174 14.01 6.30 9.29
CA LYS A 174 14.91 5.59 8.35
C LYS A 174 15.01 6.25 6.99
N ASP A 175 14.10 7.19 6.68
CA ASP A 175 13.96 7.82 5.37
C ASP A 175 13.77 6.76 4.26
N ARG A 176 12.90 5.78 4.53
CA ARG A 176 12.64 4.62 3.67
C ARG A 176 11.19 4.17 3.73
N ILE A 177 10.72 3.58 2.63
CA ILE A 177 9.47 2.81 2.63
C ILE A 177 9.76 1.47 3.32
N MET A 178 9.01 1.18 4.37
CA MET A 178 8.92 -0.15 4.96
C MET A 178 7.82 -0.92 4.24
N ILE A 179 8.15 -2.12 3.78
CA ILE A 179 7.17 -3.11 3.34
C ILE A 179 6.94 -4.10 4.48
N TYR A 180 5.70 -4.51 4.67
CA TYR A 180 5.35 -5.56 5.62
C TYR A 180 4.35 -6.50 4.97
N PHE A 181 4.45 -7.79 5.28
CA PHE A 181 3.75 -8.84 4.54
C PHE A 181 3.57 -10.09 5.39
N THR A 182 2.62 -10.91 4.97
CA THR A 182 2.38 -12.23 5.53
C THR A 182 3.36 -13.23 4.91
N MET A 183 4.01 -14.06 5.72
CA MET A 183 4.88 -15.11 5.22
C MET A 183 4.73 -16.39 6.02
N ARG A 184 4.78 -17.53 5.32
CA ARG A 184 4.93 -18.86 5.91
C ARG A 184 6.24 -19.47 5.43
N LYS A 185 6.97 -20.16 6.31
CA LYS A 185 8.12 -21.00 5.93
C LYS A 185 7.66 -22.44 5.72
N GLY A 186 7.96 -23.04 4.56
CA GLY A 186 7.47 -24.37 4.17
C GLY A 186 5.96 -24.53 4.41
N LYS A 187 5.57 -25.52 5.23
CA LYS A 187 4.19 -25.75 5.69
C LYS A 187 3.95 -25.31 7.15
N GLY A 188 4.73 -24.35 7.62
CA GLY A 188 4.58 -23.77 8.94
C GLY A 188 3.31 -22.92 9.07
N LYS A 189 3.34 -21.96 9.97
CA LYS A 189 2.25 -20.99 10.16
C LYS A 189 2.59 -19.70 9.47
N THR A 190 1.56 -18.96 9.04
CA THR A 190 1.78 -17.57 8.63
C THR A 190 2.13 -16.72 9.84
N GLN A 191 3.09 -15.82 9.63
CA GLN A 191 3.48 -14.77 10.56
C GLN A 191 3.65 -13.47 9.77
N LEU A 192 3.71 -12.35 10.48
CA LEU A 192 3.92 -11.03 9.90
C LEU A 192 5.40 -10.67 9.90
N TYR A 193 5.91 -10.26 8.76
CA TYR A 193 7.29 -9.81 8.57
C TYR A 193 7.33 -8.38 8.05
N TYR A 194 8.44 -7.69 8.27
CA TYR A 194 8.71 -6.38 7.67
C TYR A 194 10.15 -6.30 7.13
N ALA A 195 10.38 -5.45 6.14
CA ALA A 195 11.70 -5.08 5.62
C ALA A 195 11.66 -3.65 5.08
N TYR A 196 12.82 -3.05 4.81
CA TYR A 196 12.89 -1.77 4.12
C TYR A 196 13.17 -1.97 2.64
N MET A 197 12.49 -1.18 1.81
CA MET A 197 12.69 -1.14 0.37
C MET A 197 13.92 -0.30 0.03
N ASN A 198 14.63 -0.69 -1.05
CA ASN A 198 15.62 0.18 -1.66
C ASN A 198 14.96 1.44 -2.25
N LYS A 199 15.76 2.47 -2.55
CA LYS A 199 15.27 3.76 -3.08
C LYS A 199 14.55 3.64 -4.43
N ASP A 200 14.96 2.66 -5.25
CA ASP A 200 14.37 2.42 -6.57
C ASP A 200 13.02 1.70 -6.48
N PHE A 201 12.67 1.17 -5.30
CA PHE A 201 11.46 0.38 -5.05
C PHE A 201 11.38 -0.88 -5.92
N THR A 202 12.48 -1.62 -5.98
CA THR A 202 12.63 -2.84 -6.80
C THR A 202 13.16 -4.04 -6.01
N ALA A 203 13.72 -3.80 -4.82
CA ALA A 203 14.29 -4.85 -3.98
C ALA A 203 14.24 -4.45 -2.50
N LEU A 204 14.41 -5.43 -1.62
CA LEU A 204 14.62 -5.18 -0.19
C LEU A 204 16.06 -4.68 0.05
N GLU A 205 16.21 -3.61 0.83
CA GLU A 205 17.47 -3.08 1.34
C GLU A 205 17.89 -3.80 2.64
N THR A 206 16.94 -4.37 3.38
CA THR A 206 17.20 -5.13 4.61
C THR A 206 16.61 -6.53 4.54
N THR A 207 17.23 -7.46 5.27
CA THR A 207 16.66 -8.78 5.55
C THR A 207 15.33 -8.61 6.29
N PRO A 208 14.26 -9.34 5.91
CA PRO A 208 13.02 -9.21 6.65
C PRO A 208 13.12 -9.75 8.09
N GLU A 209 12.33 -9.17 8.98
CA GLU A 209 12.29 -9.48 10.40
C GLU A 209 10.85 -9.70 10.86
N ILE A 210 10.64 -10.44 11.95
CA ILE A 210 9.30 -10.60 12.54
C ILE A 210 8.78 -9.23 12.98
N LEU A 211 7.60 -8.87 12.50
CA LEU A 211 6.92 -7.62 12.84
C LEU A 211 6.18 -7.73 14.19
N PHE A 212 5.54 -8.87 14.42
CA PHE A 212 4.68 -9.09 15.57
C PHE A 212 4.57 -10.56 15.96
N GLU A 213 4.64 -10.83 17.26
CA GLU A 213 4.44 -12.15 17.84
C GLU A 213 3.07 -12.21 18.50
N TYR A 214 2.18 -13.05 17.96
CA TYR A 214 0.88 -13.30 18.56
C TYR A 214 1.05 -14.10 19.88
N PRO A 215 0.33 -13.77 20.98
CA PRO A 215 0.52 -14.44 22.27
C PRO A 215 0.31 -15.95 22.25
N ASP A 216 -0.61 -16.42 21.40
CA ASP A 216 -0.83 -17.85 21.17
C ASP A 216 -0.06 -18.29 19.91
N SER A 217 1.13 -18.88 20.11
CA SER A 217 1.96 -19.42 19.03
C SER A 217 1.30 -20.58 18.27
N THR A 218 0.15 -21.07 18.73
CA THR A 218 -0.63 -22.05 18.00
C THR A 218 -1.42 -21.43 16.84
N LYS A 219 -1.66 -20.11 16.85
CA LYS A 219 -2.46 -19.38 15.85
C LYS A 219 -1.62 -18.86 14.68
N GLN A 220 -2.32 -18.63 13.57
CA GLN A 220 -1.80 -17.96 12.40
C GLN A 220 -2.26 -16.50 12.42
N VAL A 221 -1.37 -15.59 12.03
CA VAL A 221 -1.71 -14.18 11.80
C VAL A 221 -1.30 -13.77 10.39
N LEU A 222 -2.08 -12.87 9.79
CA LEU A 222 -1.92 -12.42 8.40
C LEU A 222 -2.56 -11.04 8.18
N ASP A 223 -2.35 -10.48 7.00
CA ASP A 223 -2.92 -9.23 6.48
C ASP A 223 -2.87 -8.08 7.48
N ALA A 224 -1.65 -7.65 7.82
CA ALA A 224 -1.49 -6.50 8.69
C ALA A 224 -1.72 -5.19 7.93
N ASP A 225 -2.33 -4.20 8.60
CA ASP A 225 -2.40 -2.78 8.20
C ASP A 225 -1.95 -1.87 9.36
N ILE A 226 -0.96 -1.01 9.10
CA ILE A 226 -0.36 -0.14 10.11
C ILE A 226 -0.81 1.31 9.88
N THR A 227 -1.54 1.84 10.85
CA THR A 227 -1.95 3.25 10.89
C THR A 227 -1.16 4.02 11.95
N LYS A 228 -0.51 5.11 11.53
CA LYS A 228 0.08 6.10 12.45
C LYS A 228 -1.03 6.97 13.09
N LEU A 229 -1.07 7.00 14.41
CA LEU A 229 -2.06 7.73 15.19
C LEU A 229 -1.64 9.19 15.43
N PRO A 230 -2.59 10.10 15.72
CA PRO A 230 -2.29 11.50 16.00
C PRO A 230 -1.35 11.74 17.18
N ASP A 231 -1.34 10.83 18.16
CA ASP A 231 -0.47 10.88 19.34
C ASP A 231 0.96 10.35 19.05
N GLY A 232 1.24 9.96 17.82
CA GLY A 232 2.54 9.45 17.37
C GLY A 232 2.73 7.95 17.52
N ARG A 233 1.77 7.24 18.14
CA ARG A 233 1.78 5.77 18.20
C ARG A 233 1.37 5.16 16.87
N PHE A 234 1.50 3.85 16.78
CA PHE A 234 1.07 3.04 15.66
C PHE A 234 0.02 2.04 16.14
N CYS A 235 -1.10 1.95 15.42
CA CYS A 235 -2.06 0.86 15.52
C CYS A 235 -1.83 -0.08 14.35
N MET A 236 -1.59 -1.36 14.62
CA MET A 236 -1.61 -2.40 13.60
C MET A 236 -2.92 -3.17 13.75
N MET A 237 -3.72 -3.19 12.69
CA MET A 237 -4.82 -4.14 12.54
C MET A 237 -4.32 -5.35 11.76
N TYR A 238 -4.78 -6.54 12.11
CA TYR A 238 -4.37 -7.78 11.44
C TYR A 238 -5.42 -8.86 11.65
N VAL A 239 -5.34 -9.93 10.87
CA VAL A 239 -6.22 -11.08 11.01
C VAL A 239 -5.59 -12.09 11.94
N ALA A 240 -6.34 -12.56 12.92
CA ALA A 240 -6.02 -13.77 13.66
C ALA A 240 -6.92 -14.91 13.16
N GLN A 241 -6.34 -16.04 12.73
CA GLN A 241 -7.10 -17.23 12.35
C GLN A 241 -7.60 -17.99 13.58
N GLU A 242 -8.52 -17.36 14.30
CA GLU A 242 -9.32 -17.93 15.37
C GLU A 242 -10.66 -18.46 14.82
N ASN A 243 -11.63 -18.75 15.68
CA ASN A 243 -12.93 -19.26 15.25
C ASN A 243 -14.08 -18.38 15.79
N PRO A 244 -14.62 -17.45 14.99
CA PRO A 244 -14.24 -17.14 13.60
C PRO A 244 -12.91 -16.38 13.50
N GLY A 245 -12.29 -16.42 12.31
CA GLY A 245 -11.12 -15.59 12.02
C GLY A 245 -11.56 -14.13 11.83
N GLY A 246 -10.81 -13.18 12.36
CA GLY A 246 -11.26 -11.79 12.32
C GLY A 246 -10.17 -10.80 12.72
N ILE A 247 -10.56 -9.53 12.78
CA ILE A 247 -9.62 -8.42 12.83
C ILE A 247 -9.33 -8.07 14.28
N LYS A 248 -8.05 -8.07 14.63
CA LYS A 248 -7.55 -7.68 15.95
C LYS A 248 -6.59 -6.50 15.82
N MET A 249 -6.31 -5.88 16.96
CA MET A 249 -5.40 -4.74 17.05
C MET A 249 -4.15 -5.07 17.87
N ALA A 250 -3.07 -4.35 17.58
CA ALA A 250 -1.92 -4.20 18.46
C ALA A 250 -1.39 -2.77 18.37
N PHE A 251 -0.81 -2.25 19.45
CA PHE A 251 -0.31 -0.87 19.50
C PHE A 251 1.18 -0.78 19.79
N SER A 252 1.90 0.16 19.19
CA SER A 252 3.31 0.41 19.50
C SER A 252 3.67 1.90 19.47
N ASN A 253 4.75 2.25 20.14
CA ASN A 253 5.43 3.55 19.97
C ASN A 253 6.45 3.52 18.81
N LYS A 254 6.66 2.36 18.19
CA LYS A 254 7.58 2.14 17.06
C LYS A 254 6.82 1.54 15.89
N ILE A 255 7.24 1.88 14.68
CA ILE A 255 6.57 1.45 13.44
C ILE A 255 6.68 -0.05 13.18
N ASN A 256 7.70 -0.73 13.72
CA ASN A 256 8.11 -2.06 13.28
C ASN A 256 8.41 -3.05 14.41
N SER A 257 8.14 -2.70 15.67
CA SER A 257 8.49 -3.54 16.81
C SER A 257 7.71 -3.15 18.06
N GLY A 258 7.67 -4.03 19.06
CA GLY A 258 7.10 -3.72 20.37
C GLY A 258 5.58 -3.55 20.37
N TYR A 259 4.88 -4.13 19.40
CA TYR A 259 3.43 -4.14 19.32
C TYR A 259 2.82 -4.89 20.52
N VAL A 260 1.96 -4.19 21.25
CA VAL A 260 1.22 -4.69 22.40
C VAL A 260 -0.14 -5.18 21.94
N TYR A 261 -0.33 -6.49 22.01
CA TYR A 261 -1.56 -7.21 21.69
C TYR A 261 -2.81 -6.65 22.38
N GLN A 262 -3.93 -6.60 21.66
CA GLN A 262 -5.28 -6.42 22.21
C GLN A 262 -6.14 -7.66 21.95
N PRO A 263 -6.85 -8.18 22.97
CA PRO A 263 -7.61 -9.42 22.84
C PRO A 263 -8.91 -9.31 22.04
N GLU A 264 -9.47 -8.10 21.90
CA GLU A 264 -10.75 -7.88 21.25
C GLU A 264 -10.66 -8.00 19.72
N GLN A 265 -11.66 -8.65 19.11
CA GLN A 265 -11.94 -8.49 17.69
C GLN A 265 -12.73 -7.19 17.47
N VAL A 266 -12.40 -6.47 16.40
CA VAL A 266 -12.98 -5.15 16.08
C VAL A 266 -13.88 -5.14 14.85
N ASP A 267 -13.95 -6.26 14.13
CA ASP A 267 -14.96 -6.48 13.10
C ASP A 267 -16.32 -6.87 13.72
N PHE A 268 -17.38 -6.79 12.91
CA PHE A 268 -18.75 -7.07 13.35
C PHE A 268 -19.31 -8.36 12.75
N GLU A 269 -18.45 -9.23 12.20
CA GLU A 269 -18.91 -10.37 11.43
C GLU A 269 -19.17 -11.60 12.29
N LYS A 270 -20.23 -12.33 11.94
CA LYS A 270 -20.55 -13.63 12.56
C LYS A 270 -19.70 -14.78 11.99
N LYS A 271 -19.09 -14.56 10.84
CA LYS A 271 -18.24 -15.51 10.13
C LYS A 271 -16.91 -14.83 9.80
N SER A 272 -15.94 -15.61 9.31
CA SER A 272 -14.60 -15.11 9.13
C SER A 272 -14.48 -13.95 8.12
N CYS A 273 -13.66 -12.97 8.47
CA CYS A 273 -13.23 -11.88 7.59
C CYS A 273 -11.69 -11.75 7.60
N GLU A 274 -11.15 -11.00 6.64
CA GLU A 274 -9.71 -10.76 6.47
C GLU A 274 -9.41 -9.37 5.89
N ALA A 275 -8.15 -9.10 5.55
CA ALA A 275 -7.74 -7.90 4.81
C ALA A 275 -8.19 -6.55 5.42
N PRO A 276 -7.87 -6.25 6.69
CA PRO A 276 -8.14 -4.93 7.23
C PRO A 276 -7.39 -3.86 6.44
N ASN A 277 -8.05 -2.76 6.10
CA ASN A 277 -7.40 -1.52 5.71
C ASN A 277 -8.05 -0.35 6.46
N VAL A 278 -7.23 0.53 7.01
CA VAL A 278 -7.72 1.70 7.74
C VAL A 278 -7.41 2.98 6.99
N PHE A 279 -8.44 3.78 6.70
CA PHE A 279 -8.27 5.09 6.10
C PHE A 279 -8.96 6.19 6.91
N LYS A 280 -8.34 7.36 6.96
CA LYS A 280 -8.89 8.54 7.65
C LYS A 280 -9.90 9.25 6.75
N ARG A 281 -11.02 9.72 7.28
CA ARG A 281 -11.92 10.60 6.52
C ARG A 281 -11.40 12.04 6.47
N LEU A 282 -11.68 12.71 5.36
CA LEU A 282 -11.35 14.10 5.09
C LEU A 282 -12.40 15.08 5.66
N SER A 283 -13.64 14.61 5.82
CA SER A 283 -14.78 15.44 6.27
C SER A 283 -14.87 15.56 7.80
N ASP A 284 -14.28 14.63 8.53
CA ASP A 284 -14.34 14.55 9.99
C ASP A 284 -13.05 13.96 10.57
N ASN A 285 -12.99 13.82 11.89
CA ASN A 285 -11.85 13.21 12.59
C ASN A 285 -12.06 11.70 12.84
N LYS A 286 -12.70 10.98 11.90
CA LYS A 286 -12.91 9.53 12.00
C LYS A 286 -11.97 8.76 11.10
N TRP A 287 -11.71 7.52 11.49
CA TRP A 287 -11.10 6.48 10.69
C TRP A 287 -12.15 5.46 10.33
N VAL A 288 -12.03 4.88 9.15
CA VAL A 288 -12.86 3.77 8.67
C VAL A 288 -11.96 2.55 8.56
N LEU A 289 -12.34 1.48 9.24
CA LEU A 289 -11.85 0.13 9.03
C LEU A 289 -12.69 -0.51 7.92
N MET A 290 -12.06 -0.88 6.83
CA MET A 290 -12.62 -1.67 5.73
C MET A 290 -12.03 -3.07 5.77
N TYR A 291 -12.82 -4.11 5.46
CA TYR A 291 -12.33 -5.48 5.45
C TYR A 291 -13.09 -6.41 4.51
N ASP A 292 -12.45 -7.51 4.12
CA ASP A 292 -12.94 -8.54 3.21
C ASP A 292 -13.71 -9.64 3.97
N ILE A 293 -14.98 -9.87 3.64
CA ILE A 293 -15.80 -10.93 4.27
C ILE A 293 -15.87 -12.18 3.39
N PHE A 294 -14.72 -12.79 3.11
CA PHE A 294 -14.57 -13.92 2.18
C PHE A 294 -15.48 -15.14 2.48
N SER A 295 -15.99 -15.26 3.70
CA SER A 295 -16.77 -16.41 4.18
C SER A 295 -18.29 -16.31 3.90
N VAL A 296 -18.75 -15.20 3.31
CA VAL A 296 -20.16 -15.01 2.90
C VAL A 296 -20.35 -15.12 1.39
N ASN A 297 -21.58 -15.42 0.97
CA ASN A 297 -21.97 -15.50 -0.43
C ASN A 297 -23.30 -14.74 -0.65
N PRO A 298 -23.32 -13.69 -1.51
CA PRO A 298 -22.19 -13.15 -2.24
C PRO A 298 -21.13 -12.58 -1.29
N HIS A 299 -19.88 -12.65 -1.73
CA HIS A 299 -18.77 -12.02 -1.03
C HIS A 299 -18.95 -10.49 -0.99
N ASN A 300 -18.60 -9.85 0.13
CA ASN A 300 -18.73 -8.41 0.31
C ASN A 300 -17.60 -7.82 1.19
N PHE A 301 -17.52 -6.48 1.23
CA PHE A 301 -16.73 -5.76 2.23
C PHE A 301 -17.59 -5.35 3.41
N GLY A 302 -17.02 -5.39 4.61
CA GLY A 302 -17.58 -4.81 5.83
C GLY A 302 -16.83 -3.56 6.25
N PHE A 303 -17.52 -2.73 7.03
CA PHE A 303 -17.03 -1.41 7.42
C PHE A 303 -17.37 -1.08 8.86
N ALA A 304 -16.41 -0.49 9.56
CA ALA A 304 -16.59 0.11 10.87
C ALA A 304 -15.90 1.47 10.93
N GLU A 305 -16.36 2.38 11.80
CA GLU A 305 -15.68 3.64 12.05
C GLU A 305 -15.31 3.85 13.51
N THR A 306 -14.23 4.58 13.74
CA THR A 306 -13.74 4.94 15.07
C THR A 306 -13.18 6.35 15.10
N THR A 307 -13.11 6.94 16.30
CA THR A 307 -12.37 8.19 16.57
C THR A 307 -11.19 7.97 17.52
N ASP A 308 -11.10 6.81 18.17
CA ASP A 308 -10.21 6.56 19.30
C ASP A 308 -9.50 5.20 19.25
N PHE A 309 -9.79 4.36 18.24
CA PHE A 309 -9.28 3.00 18.10
C PHE A 309 -9.59 2.11 19.31
N LYS A 310 -10.74 2.36 19.96
CA LYS A 310 -11.27 1.56 21.06
C LYS A 310 -12.73 1.26 20.85
N THR A 311 -13.51 2.29 20.50
CA THR A 311 -14.92 2.18 20.23
C THR A 311 -15.14 2.21 18.72
N PHE A 312 -15.82 1.20 18.21
CA PHE A 312 -16.17 1.09 16.80
C PHE A 312 -17.67 1.15 16.60
N THR A 313 -18.09 1.82 15.53
CA THR A 313 -19.49 1.84 15.07
C THR A 313 -19.57 1.07 13.75
N ASN A 314 -20.43 0.05 13.70
CA ASN A 314 -20.66 -0.72 12.49
C ASN A 314 -21.35 0.15 11.41
N LEU A 315 -20.80 0.17 10.20
CA LEU A 315 -21.35 0.86 9.04
C LEU A 315 -22.06 -0.08 8.05
N GLY A 316 -22.03 -1.37 8.33
CA GLY A 316 -22.59 -2.43 7.50
C GLY A 316 -21.67 -2.81 6.36
N HIS A 317 -22.26 -3.39 5.33
CA HIS A 317 -21.57 -3.85 4.13
C HIS A 317 -21.84 -2.91 2.96
N PHE A 318 -21.11 -3.05 1.85
CA PHE A 318 -21.50 -2.34 0.63
C PHE A 318 -22.93 -2.69 0.24
N ASP A 319 -23.68 -1.65 -0.13
CA ASP A 319 -25.07 -1.65 -0.59
C ASP A 319 -26.13 -2.00 0.46
N GLU A 320 -25.74 -2.59 1.59
CA GLU A 320 -26.62 -2.95 2.71
C GLU A 320 -26.65 -1.87 3.82
N GLY A 321 -25.73 -0.92 3.79
CA GLY A 321 -25.65 0.18 4.76
C GLY A 321 -25.45 1.54 4.10
N VAL A 322 -24.72 2.41 4.80
CA VAL A 322 -24.34 3.75 4.29
C VAL A 322 -23.26 3.69 3.22
N MET A 323 -22.50 2.59 3.18
CA MET A 323 -21.45 2.35 2.19
C MET A 323 -22.07 1.83 0.89
N LYS A 324 -21.73 2.44 -0.24
CA LYS A 324 -22.29 2.13 -1.57
C LYS A 324 -21.19 1.90 -2.59
N ARG A 325 -21.46 1.01 -3.55
CA ARG A 325 -20.64 0.85 -4.74
C ARG A 325 -21.43 1.18 -6.00
N THR A 326 -20.74 1.68 -7.02
CA THR A 326 -21.30 1.93 -8.34
C THR A 326 -20.32 1.45 -9.40
N ASN A 327 -20.82 0.88 -10.50
CA ASN A 327 -20.04 0.34 -11.62
C ASN A 327 -19.24 -0.95 -11.33
N PHE A 328 -19.43 -1.59 -10.17
CA PHE A 328 -18.91 -2.92 -9.86
C PHE A 328 -19.78 -3.64 -8.83
N THR A 329 -19.69 -4.97 -8.77
CA THR A 329 -20.49 -5.84 -7.88
C THR A 329 -19.66 -6.88 -7.14
N VAL A 330 -18.37 -6.97 -7.43
CA VAL A 330 -17.42 -7.92 -6.84
C VAL A 330 -16.14 -7.17 -6.50
N GLN A 331 -15.60 -7.42 -5.31
CA GLN A 331 -14.36 -6.86 -4.81
C GLN A 331 -13.78 -7.78 -3.73
N LYS A 332 -12.45 -7.84 -3.66
CA LYS A 332 -11.67 -8.53 -2.62
C LYS A 332 -10.54 -7.62 -2.14
N HIS A 333 -9.88 -8.00 -1.03
CA HIS A 333 -8.74 -7.33 -0.37
C HIS A 333 -8.24 -6.09 -1.12
N GLY A 334 -8.40 -4.92 -0.50
CA GLY A 334 -8.00 -3.66 -1.11
C GLY A 334 -7.59 -2.62 -0.08
N SER A 335 -7.15 -1.47 -0.57
CA SER A 335 -6.72 -0.35 0.27
C SER A 335 -7.21 0.99 -0.28
N VAL A 336 -7.31 1.98 0.61
CA VAL A 336 -7.81 3.31 0.28
C VAL A 336 -6.78 4.40 0.60
N ILE A 337 -6.48 5.26 -0.38
CA ILE A 337 -5.65 6.46 -0.19
C ILE A 337 -6.42 7.74 -0.51
N HIS A 338 -5.89 8.87 -0.04
CA HIS A 338 -6.37 10.18 -0.42
C HIS A 338 -5.78 10.68 -1.74
N LEU A 339 -6.63 11.31 -2.54
CA LEU A 339 -6.26 12.03 -3.75
C LEU A 339 -6.60 13.52 -3.63
N THR A 340 -5.81 14.33 -4.31
CA THR A 340 -6.21 15.70 -4.64
C THR A 340 -7.36 15.68 -5.64
N LYS A 341 -8.12 16.77 -5.70
CA LYS A 341 -9.14 16.95 -6.74
C LYS A 341 -8.57 16.77 -8.15
N LYS A 342 -7.36 17.27 -8.42
CA LYS A 342 -6.72 17.19 -9.73
C LYS A 342 -6.42 15.75 -10.14
N GLU A 343 -5.83 14.95 -9.25
CA GLU A 343 -5.49 13.55 -9.54
C GLU A 343 -6.75 12.71 -9.76
N ALA A 344 -7.78 12.88 -8.92
CA ALA A 344 -9.04 12.16 -9.08
C ALA A 344 -9.73 12.49 -10.41
N LEU A 345 -9.78 13.77 -10.81
CA LEU A 345 -10.33 14.19 -12.10
C LEU A 345 -9.50 13.71 -13.28
N GLN A 346 -8.17 13.68 -13.16
CA GLN A 346 -7.29 13.16 -14.20
C GLN A 346 -7.50 11.65 -14.41
N LEU A 347 -7.58 10.88 -13.33
CA LEU A 347 -7.84 9.44 -13.39
C LEU A 347 -9.22 9.15 -13.98
N ALA A 348 -10.27 9.83 -13.51
CA ALA A 348 -11.62 9.69 -14.04
C ALA A 348 -11.68 10.04 -15.53
N LYS A 349 -11.02 11.13 -15.96
CA LYS A 349 -10.94 11.51 -17.37
C LYS A 349 -10.25 10.45 -18.22
N HIS A 350 -9.17 9.85 -17.73
CA HIS A 350 -8.45 8.80 -18.45
C HIS A 350 -9.34 7.59 -18.74
N TRP A 351 -10.13 7.17 -17.75
CA TRP A 351 -11.01 6.00 -17.86
C TRP A 351 -12.43 6.32 -18.35
N GLY A 352 -12.74 7.59 -18.65
CA GLY A 352 -14.07 8.01 -19.10
C GLY A 352 -15.16 7.88 -18.02
N THR A 353 -14.79 7.85 -16.74
CA THR A 353 -15.73 7.76 -15.62
C THR A 353 -16.36 9.12 -15.35
N ASN A 354 -17.68 9.17 -15.18
CA ASN A 354 -18.33 10.40 -14.70
C ASN A 354 -18.02 10.60 -13.20
N PHE A 355 -17.10 11.52 -12.91
CA PHE A 355 -16.71 11.88 -11.56
C PHE A 355 -16.64 13.41 -11.42
N SER A 356 -17.58 13.98 -10.67
CA SER A 356 -17.67 15.43 -10.46
C SER A 356 -17.82 15.79 -8.99
N PHE A 357 -17.19 16.92 -8.64
CA PHE A 357 -17.30 17.60 -7.35
C PHE A 357 -18.43 18.62 -7.33
N GLU A 358 -18.99 18.95 -8.48
CA GLU A 358 -20.18 19.80 -8.59
C GLU A 358 -21.41 18.96 -8.21
N LYS A 359 -22.39 19.61 -7.57
CA LYS A 359 -23.62 18.97 -7.10
C LYS A 359 -24.70 18.97 -8.17
#